data_AF-H1SBF1-F1
#
_entry.id   AF-H1SBF1-F1
#
_cell.length_a   1.000
_cell.length_b   1.000
_cell.length_c   1.000
_cell.angle_alpha   90.00
_cell.angle_beta   90.00
_cell.angle_gamma   90.00
#
_symmetry.space_group_name_H-M   'P 1'
#
loop_
_entity.id
_entity.type
_entity.pdbx_description
1 polymer ?
#
loop_
_entity_poly.entity_id
_entity_poly.type
_entity_poly.pdbx_seq_one_letter_code
_entity_poly.pdbx_strand_id
1 'polypeptide(L)'
;MSRFLASNNLSDNPTGIYLVRALQDSFLQKHVRVVLPYSKADLKYIGDIKSAVNPDILGFSISFTGSSPAEAAARVRMMGDFLKDTMLRQELLEIVHAKAAEFKVKKQEIDNQLILKKLQLDEVIGRLNALQGIADKYPAASRLGYRQFLSSDSDGSKFLSPVIQLVGAESEIVGLRAELVSLEREAAQNKLRGEFFSRAEVLGRLPKAGKTLLAEYSLLQKEVFDNVSLEDDSIRQVSNDVGVIAEQLQTKHLLNTRFVSGPTVADHRSGPNLFVLLFVSFFFLGRR
;
A
#
# COMPACT_ATOMS: atom_id res chain seq x y z
N MET A 1 12.23 -4.32 19.34
CA MET A 1 13.56 -4.94 19.53
C MET A 1 13.53 -6.37 20.04
N SER A 2 12.94 -6.68 21.20
CA SER A 2 12.91 -8.05 21.74
C SER A 2 12.38 -9.10 20.75
N ARG A 3 11.31 -8.78 20.02
CA ARG A 3 10.73 -9.65 18.97
C ARG A 3 11.63 -9.80 17.74
N PHE A 4 12.30 -8.73 17.34
CA PHE A 4 13.32 -8.77 16.30
C PHE A 4 14.46 -9.72 16.71
N LEU A 5 14.97 -9.62 17.94
CA LEU A 5 16.00 -10.53 18.45
C LEU A 5 15.52 -11.98 18.48
N ALA A 6 14.31 -12.23 18.98
CA ALA A 6 13.73 -13.57 19.00
C ALA A 6 13.59 -14.18 17.59
N SER A 7 13.07 -13.41 16.63
CA SER A 7 12.89 -13.88 15.24
C SER A 7 14.20 -14.16 14.49
N ASN A 8 15.33 -13.58 14.94
CA ASN A 8 16.64 -13.79 14.34
C ASN A 8 17.54 -14.73 15.17
N ASN A 9 17.01 -15.39 16.21
CA ASN A 9 17.79 -16.22 17.13
C ASN A 9 18.95 -15.46 17.84
N LEU A 10 18.72 -14.19 18.18
CA LEU A 10 19.70 -13.27 18.80
C LEU A 10 19.31 -12.88 20.24
N SER A 11 18.42 -13.63 20.88
CA SER A 11 17.91 -13.30 22.22
C SER A 11 18.99 -13.22 23.29
N ASP A 12 20.00 -14.09 23.22
CA ASP A 12 21.12 -14.15 24.17
C ASP A 12 22.31 -13.28 23.76
N ASN A 13 22.18 -12.52 22.67
CA ASN A 13 23.26 -11.68 22.19
C ASN A 13 23.48 -10.48 23.14
N PRO A 14 24.71 -10.27 23.67
CA PRO A 14 25.00 -9.17 24.60
C PRO A 14 24.66 -7.78 24.02
N THR A 15 24.87 -7.58 22.72
CA THR A 15 24.50 -6.34 22.01
C THR A 15 22.98 -6.17 21.95
N GLY A 16 22.24 -7.27 21.74
CA GLY A 16 20.78 -7.28 21.73
C GLY A 16 20.20 -6.90 23.08
N ILE A 17 20.71 -7.50 24.16
CA ILE A 17 20.30 -7.22 25.53
C ILE A 17 20.57 -5.75 25.88
N TYR A 18 21.73 -5.22 25.51
CA TYR A 18 22.05 -3.80 25.69
C TYR A 18 21.03 -2.90 24.98
N LEU A 19 20.77 -3.14 23.69
CA LEU A 19 19.86 -2.31 22.91
C LEU A 19 18.43 -2.38 23.44
N VAL A 20 17.92 -3.56 23.85
CA VAL A 20 16.59 -3.69 24.46
C VAL A 20 16.44 -2.81 25.71
N ARG A 21 17.49 -2.73 26.55
CA ARG A 21 17.46 -1.90 27.77
C ARG A 21 17.62 -0.41 27.47
N ALA A 22 18.39 -0.06 26.44
CA ALA A 22 18.75 1.31 26.14
C ALA A 22 17.76 2.04 25.20
N LEU A 23 16.94 1.29 24.45
CA LEU A 23 15.97 1.83 23.50
C LEU A 23 14.87 2.64 24.19
N GLN A 24 15.04 3.96 24.16
CA GLN A 24 14.04 5.00 24.50
C GLN A 24 14.07 6.07 23.39
N ASP A 25 13.08 6.96 23.33
CA ASP A 25 13.00 7.97 22.25
C ASP A 25 14.25 8.87 22.18
N SER A 26 14.77 9.28 23.35
CA SER A 26 16.00 10.07 23.46
C SER A 26 17.25 9.32 22.97
N PHE A 27 17.23 7.99 23.06
CA PHE A 27 18.32 7.14 22.59
C PHE A 27 18.37 7.09 21.06
N LEU A 28 17.22 6.96 20.40
CA LEU A 28 17.15 6.96 18.95
C LEU A 28 17.60 8.30 18.36
N GLN A 29 17.16 9.43 18.92
CA GLN A 29 17.59 10.76 18.47
C GLN A 29 19.10 10.98 18.60
N LYS A 30 19.71 10.39 19.62
CA LYS A 30 21.16 10.49 19.86
C LYS A 30 21.97 9.65 18.86
N HIS A 31 21.48 8.46 18.52
CA HIS A 31 22.24 7.44 17.81
C HIS A 31 21.85 7.25 16.34
N VAL A 32 20.69 7.77 15.92
CA VAL A 32 20.15 7.66 14.56
C VAL A 32 19.79 9.04 14.05
N ARG A 33 20.41 9.46 12.95
CA ARG A 33 20.15 10.75 12.29
C ARG A 33 19.61 10.51 10.88
N VAL A 34 18.55 11.21 10.53
CA VAL A 34 18.00 11.20 9.17
C VAL A 34 18.97 11.89 8.22
N VAL A 35 19.23 11.27 7.08
CA VAL A 35 20.00 11.84 5.98
C VAL A 35 19.01 12.31 4.91
N LEU A 36 19.00 13.62 4.66
CA LEU A 36 18.15 14.25 3.65
C LEU A 36 18.96 14.50 2.37
N PRO A 37 18.29 14.58 1.20
CA PRO A 37 18.94 14.81 -0.08
C PRO A 37 19.54 16.21 -0.19
N TYR A 38 18.97 17.16 0.57
CA TYR A 38 19.40 18.54 0.60
C TYR A 38 19.62 18.96 2.05
N SER A 39 20.72 19.66 2.31
CA SER A 39 20.93 20.34 3.58
C SER A 39 20.06 21.60 3.69
N LYS A 40 19.90 22.12 4.91
CA LYS A 40 19.24 23.42 5.12
C LYS A 40 19.94 24.57 4.39
N ALA A 41 21.22 24.44 4.07
CA ALA A 41 21.95 25.42 3.28
C ALA A 41 21.59 25.30 1.79
N ASP A 42 21.48 24.07 1.27
CA ASP A 42 21.17 23.80 -0.14
C ASP A 42 19.76 24.26 -0.51
N LEU A 43 18.79 24.10 0.41
CA LEU A 43 17.41 24.56 0.21
C LEU A 43 17.31 26.08 -0.07
N LYS A 44 18.27 26.89 0.40
CA LYS A 44 18.30 28.34 0.10
C LYS A 44 18.63 28.63 -1.36
N TYR A 45 19.32 27.73 -2.04
CA TYR A 45 19.69 27.85 -3.45
C TYR A 45 18.68 27.15 -4.39
N ILE A 46 17.74 26.39 -3.84
CA ILE A 46 16.72 25.61 -4.56
C ILE A 46 15.36 26.35 -4.60
N GLY A 47 15.23 27.47 -3.88
CA GLY A 47 13.98 28.23 -3.71
C GLY A 47 13.32 28.83 -4.96
N ASP A 48 13.94 28.73 -6.14
CA ASP A 48 13.36 29.17 -7.43
C ASP A 48 12.65 28.04 -8.21
N ILE A 49 12.65 26.81 -7.70
CA ILE A 49 11.92 25.71 -8.34
C ILE A 49 10.45 25.79 -7.90
N LYS A 50 9.55 26.07 -8.85
CA LYS A 50 8.08 26.19 -8.66
C LYS A 50 7.38 24.93 -8.13
N SER A 51 8.11 23.87 -7.85
CA SER A 51 7.61 22.59 -7.37
C SER A 51 8.07 22.40 -5.93
N ALA A 52 7.15 22.08 -5.03
CA ALA A 52 7.48 21.73 -3.65
C ALA A 52 8.51 20.58 -3.67
N VAL A 53 9.75 20.88 -3.32
CA VAL A 53 10.80 19.86 -3.18
C VAL A 53 10.42 19.04 -1.95
N ASN A 54 9.78 17.89 -2.17
CA ASN A 54 9.57 16.92 -1.10
C ASN A 54 10.94 16.35 -0.71
N PRO A 55 11.42 16.60 0.52
CA PRO A 55 12.68 16.03 0.96
C PRO A 55 12.44 14.58 1.35
N ASP A 56 12.35 13.68 0.36
CA ASP A 56 12.31 12.25 0.61
C ASP A 56 13.60 11.83 1.31
N ILE A 57 13.48 11.09 2.41
CA ILE A 57 14.61 10.66 3.23
C ILE A 57 15.54 9.76 2.40
N LEU A 58 16.83 10.12 2.28
CA LEU A 58 17.83 9.28 1.60
C LEU A 58 18.24 8.07 2.44
N GLY A 59 18.23 8.21 3.76
CA GLY A 59 18.58 7.11 4.67
C GLY A 59 18.85 7.57 6.09
N PHE A 60 19.60 6.75 6.82
CA PHE A 60 19.94 7.01 8.22
C PHE A 60 21.45 6.89 8.45
N SER A 61 21.99 7.82 9.23
CA SER A 61 23.32 7.71 9.82
C SER A 61 23.19 7.14 11.23
N ILE A 62 23.88 6.04 11.50
CA ILE A 62 23.81 5.31 12.77
C ILE A 62 25.20 5.35 13.42
N SER A 63 25.27 5.76 14.68
CA SER A 63 26.54 5.85 15.41
C SER A 63 26.41 5.33 16.83
N PHE A 64 27.39 4.54 17.27
CA PHE A 64 27.45 3.99 18.63
C PHE A 64 28.84 4.14 19.22
N THR A 65 28.88 4.38 20.53
CA THR A 65 30.09 4.17 21.32
C THR A 65 30.07 2.75 21.88
N GLY A 66 31.25 2.16 22.00
CA GLY A 66 31.46 0.83 22.58
C GLY A 66 32.78 0.78 23.34
N SER A 67 32.95 -0.24 24.16
CA SER A 67 34.21 -0.47 24.90
C SER A 67 35.30 -1.00 23.96
N SER A 68 34.92 -1.55 22.80
CA SER A 68 35.82 -1.92 21.72
C SER A 68 35.29 -1.53 20.34
N PRO A 69 36.19 -1.39 19.35
CA PRO A 69 35.88 -1.36 17.92
C PRO A 69 34.79 -2.33 17.46
N ALA A 70 34.96 -3.61 17.81
CA ALA A 70 34.08 -4.69 17.40
C ALA A 70 32.68 -4.54 18.00
N GLU A 71 32.59 -4.13 19.27
CA GLU A 71 31.33 -3.91 19.95
C GLU A 71 30.55 -2.73 19.36
N ALA A 72 31.22 -1.62 19.07
CA ALA A 72 30.59 -0.46 18.43
C ALA A 72 30.04 -0.83 17.03
N ALA A 73 30.82 -1.57 16.23
CA ALA A 73 30.39 -2.04 14.92
C ALA A 73 29.20 -3.02 15.02
N ALA A 74 29.21 -3.93 15.99
CA ALA A 74 28.10 -4.87 16.22
C ALA A 74 26.80 -4.14 16.58
N ARG A 75 26.86 -3.10 17.43
CA ARG A 75 25.72 -2.25 17.78
C ARG A 75 25.15 -1.53 16.57
N VAL A 76 26.01 -0.95 15.73
CA VAL A 76 25.58 -0.27 14.49
C VAL A 76 24.88 -1.25 13.54
N ARG A 77 25.46 -2.43 13.29
CA ARG A 77 24.83 -3.45 12.42
C ARG A 77 23.46 -3.87 12.94
N MET A 78 23.39 -4.24 14.21
CA MET A 78 22.14 -4.70 14.81
C MET A 78 21.06 -3.61 14.82
N MET A 79 21.44 -2.35 15.05
CA MET A 79 20.50 -1.23 14.96
C MET A 79 20.02 -1.02 13.52
N GLY A 80 20.92 -1.09 12.53
CA GLY A 80 20.52 -0.98 11.12
C GLY A 80 19.56 -2.08 10.69
N ASP A 81 19.83 -3.33 11.06
CA ASP A 81 18.93 -4.45 10.79
C ASP A 81 17.58 -4.29 11.49
N PHE A 82 17.58 -3.82 12.74
CA PHE A 82 16.35 -3.53 13.49
C PHE A 82 15.53 -2.40 12.86
N LEU A 83 16.17 -1.31 12.41
CA LEU A 83 15.49 -0.20 11.74
C LEU A 83 14.87 -0.67 10.42
N LYS A 84 15.63 -1.41 9.60
CA LYS A 84 15.14 -2.02 8.36
C LYS A 84 13.92 -2.92 8.60
N ASP A 85 13.98 -3.79 9.62
CA ASP A 85 12.85 -4.66 9.96
C ASP A 85 11.62 -3.88 10.46
N THR A 86 11.86 -2.81 11.23
CA THR A 86 10.79 -1.94 11.76
C THR A 86 10.12 -1.15 10.65
N MET A 87 10.89 -0.58 9.72
CA MET A 87 10.38 0.15 8.56
C MET A 87 9.57 -0.77 7.65
N LEU A 88 10.07 -1.99 7.39
CA LEU A 88 9.32 -3.00 6.65
C LEU A 88 7.98 -3.32 7.31
N ARG A 89 7.98 -3.55 8.63
CA ARG A 89 6.75 -3.81 9.40
C ARG A 89 5.77 -2.64 9.26
N GLN A 90 6.25 -1.41 9.47
CA GLN A 90 5.40 -0.23 9.45
C GLN A 90 4.77 -0.03 8.07
N GLU A 91 5.57 -0.07 7.01
CA GLU A 91 5.08 0.12 5.64
C GLU A 91 4.08 -0.98 5.23
N LEU A 92 4.36 -2.24 5.59
CA LEU A 92 3.43 -3.34 5.33
C LEU A 92 2.08 -3.13 6.04
N LEU A 93 2.09 -2.72 7.31
CA LEU A 93 0.86 -2.45 8.06
C LEU A 93 0.09 -1.25 7.49
N GLU A 94 0.78 -0.18 7.13
CA GLU A 94 0.17 0.99 6.49
C GLU A 94 -0.52 0.61 5.18
N ILE A 95 0.16 -0.16 4.32
CA ILE A 95 -0.42 -0.68 3.06
C ILE A 95 -1.64 -1.55 3.35
N VAL A 96 -1.53 -2.50 4.30
CA VAL A 96 -2.62 -3.42 4.63
C VAL A 96 -3.85 -2.66 5.13
N HIS A 97 -3.68 -1.72 6.06
CA HIS A 97 -4.79 -0.91 6.57
C HIS A 97 -5.41 -0.02 5.49
N ALA A 98 -4.59 0.64 4.68
CA ALA A 98 -5.07 1.46 3.58
C ALA A 98 -5.88 0.63 2.57
N LYS A 99 -5.37 -0.54 2.17
CA LYS A 99 -6.05 -1.46 1.24
C LYS A 99 -7.31 -2.08 1.81
N ALA A 100 -7.31 -2.47 3.10
CA ALA A 100 -8.52 -2.97 3.75
C ALA A 100 -9.64 -1.92 3.74
N ALA A 101 -9.31 -0.65 4.05
CA ALA A 101 -10.26 0.46 3.98
C ALA A 101 -10.72 0.73 2.53
N GLU A 102 -9.79 0.76 1.57
CA GLU A 102 -10.08 0.97 0.14
C GLU A 102 -11.10 -0.04 -0.37
N PHE A 103 -10.86 -1.35 -0.18
CA PHE A 103 -11.76 -2.39 -0.70
C PHE A 103 -13.10 -2.46 0.04
N LYS A 104 -13.14 -2.00 1.29
CA LYS A 104 -14.41 -1.83 2.02
C LYS A 104 -15.26 -0.71 1.45
N VAL A 105 -14.66 0.45 1.15
CA VAL A 105 -15.35 1.57 0.49
C VAL A 105 -15.78 1.17 -0.91
N LYS A 106 -14.86 0.60 -1.69
CA LYS A 106 -15.10 0.17 -3.07
C LYS A 106 -16.23 -0.84 -3.17
N LYS A 107 -16.39 -1.73 -2.18
CA LYS A 107 -17.55 -2.63 -2.10
C LYS A 107 -18.87 -1.86 -2.11
N GLN A 108 -19.00 -0.84 -1.28
CA GLN A 108 -20.23 -0.04 -1.18
C GLN A 108 -20.48 0.76 -2.47
N GLU A 109 -19.41 1.27 -3.10
CA GLU A 109 -19.51 1.95 -4.39
C GLU A 109 -20.03 1.03 -5.49
N ILE A 110 -19.47 -0.18 -5.61
CA ILE A 110 -19.91 -1.19 -6.59
C ILE A 110 -21.36 -1.62 -6.31
N ASP A 111 -21.72 -1.83 -5.04
CA ASP A 111 -23.09 -2.19 -4.65
C ASP A 111 -24.09 -1.10 -5.07
N ASN A 112 -23.77 0.17 -4.85
CA ASN A 112 -24.60 1.30 -5.28
C ASN A 112 -24.71 1.39 -6.82
N GLN A 113 -23.60 1.19 -7.54
CA GLN A 113 -23.59 1.17 -9.00
C GLN A 113 -24.46 0.03 -9.55
N LEU A 114 -24.37 -1.17 -8.97
CA LEU A 114 -25.21 -2.32 -9.33
C LEU A 114 -26.69 -2.01 -9.12
N ILE A 115 -27.07 -1.40 -8.00
CA ILE A 115 -28.46 -1.00 -7.74
C ILE A 115 -28.95 -0.02 -8.80
N LEU A 116 -28.18 1.03 -9.08
CA LEU A 116 -28.55 2.05 -10.07
C LEU A 116 -28.69 1.46 -11.47
N LYS A 117 -27.76 0.60 -11.88
CA LYS A 117 -27.78 -0.03 -13.21
C LYS A 117 -28.91 -1.04 -13.36
N LYS A 118 -29.26 -1.77 -12.30
CA LYS A 118 -30.44 -2.66 -12.30
C LYS A 118 -31.73 -1.86 -12.43
N LEU A 119 -31.86 -0.76 -11.69
CA LEU A 119 -33.02 0.13 -11.81
C LEU A 119 -33.15 0.69 -13.23
N GLN A 120 -32.06 1.20 -13.81
CA GLN A 120 -32.04 1.68 -15.20
C GLN A 120 -32.46 0.59 -16.19
N LEU A 121 -31.95 -0.64 -16.01
CA LEU A 121 -32.32 -1.77 -16.85
C LEU A 121 -33.82 -2.07 -16.75
N ASP A 122 -34.39 -2.10 -15.55
CA ASP A 122 -35.81 -2.34 -15.32
C ASP A 122 -36.68 -1.25 -15.97
N GLU A 123 -36.26 0.02 -15.88
CA GLU A 123 -36.94 1.15 -16.54
C GLU A 123 -36.95 1.01 -18.07
N VAL A 124 -35.81 0.66 -18.67
CA VAL A 124 -35.71 0.49 -20.14
C VAL A 124 -36.49 -0.74 -20.60
N ILE A 125 -36.48 -1.84 -19.86
CA ILE A 125 -37.31 -3.02 -20.13
C ILE A 125 -38.80 -2.65 -20.04
N GLY A 126 -39.20 -1.89 -19.01
CA GLY A 126 -40.57 -1.39 -18.88
C GLY A 126 -40.98 -0.53 -20.07
N ARG A 127 -40.09 0.36 -20.52
CA ARG A 127 -40.29 1.20 -21.72
C ARG A 127 -40.40 0.36 -22.98
N LEU A 128 -39.55 -0.64 -23.17
CA LEU A 128 -39.59 -1.55 -24.32
C LEU A 128 -40.93 -2.28 -24.39
N ASN A 129 -41.39 -2.86 -23.28
CA ASN A 129 -42.68 -3.55 -23.20
C ASN A 129 -43.86 -2.62 -23.54
N ALA A 130 -43.81 -1.37 -23.07
CA ALA A 130 -44.82 -0.37 -23.41
C ALA A 130 -44.79 -0.01 -24.91
N LEU A 131 -43.60 0.17 -25.50
CA LEU A 131 -43.43 0.45 -26.92
C LEU A 131 -43.93 -0.70 -27.80
N GLN A 132 -43.66 -1.96 -27.41
CA GLN A 132 -44.18 -3.14 -28.09
C GLN A 132 -45.71 -3.15 -28.07
N GLY A 133 -46.32 -2.92 -26.90
CA GLY A 133 -47.78 -2.83 -26.78
C GLY A 133 -48.41 -1.69 -27.60
N ILE A 134 -47.70 -0.57 -27.81
CA ILE A 134 -48.14 0.50 -28.71
C ILE A 134 -48.02 0.08 -30.18
N ALA A 135 -46.88 -0.51 -30.56
CA ALA A 135 -46.65 -0.98 -31.92
C ALA A 135 -47.69 -2.03 -32.36
N ASP A 136 -48.08 -2.93 -31.47
CA ASP A 136 -49.11 -3.95 -31.71
C ASP A 136 -50.51 -3.35 -31.90
N LYS A 137 -50.84 -2.29 -31.15
CA LYS A 137 -52.12 -1.58 -31.26
C LYS A 137 -52.22 -0.71 -32.51
N TYR A 138 -51.10 -0.23 -33.04
CA TYR A 138 -51.05 0.70 -34.18
C TYR A 138 -50.13 0.23 -35.31
N PRO A 139 -50.38 -0.94 -35.92
CA PRO A 139 -49.49 -1.53 -36.94
C PRO A 139 -49.39 -0.68 -38.22
N ALA A 140 -50.38 0.17 -38.49
CA ALA A 140 -50.36 1.11 -39.60
C ALA A 140 -49.39 2.29 -39.40
N ALA A 141 -49.12 2.69 -38.14
CA ALA A 141 -48.17 3.76 -37.83
C ALA A 141 -46.71 3.36 -38.13
N SER A 142 -46.39 2.08 -37.96
CA SER A 142 -45.09 1.50 -38.31
C SER A 142 -44.81 1.50 -39.83
N ARG A 143 -45.85 1.60 -40.68
CA ARG A 143 -45.73 1.63 -42.15
C ARG A 143 -45.59 3.05 -42.73
N LEU A 144 -45.84 4.10 -41.94
CA LEU A 144 -45.83 5.51 -42.39
C LEU A 144 -44.45 6.19 -42.27
N GLY A 145 -43.40 5.45 -41.90
CA GLY A 145 -42.09 5.96 -41.43
C GLY A 145 -41.14 6.59 -42.45
N TYR A 146 -41.60 7.15 -43.57
CA TYR A 146 -40.71 7.79 -44.57
C TYR A 146 -41.13 9.21 -45.00
N ARG A 147 -41.99 9.91 -44.25
CA ARG A 147 -42.13 11.36 -44.42
C ARG A 147 -41.14 12.06 -43.49
N GLN A 148 -40.05 12.49 -44.08
CA GLN A 148 -38.95 13.24 -43.50
C GLN A 148 -39.47 14.53 -42.83
N PHE A 149 -39.72 14.49 -41.52
CA PHE A 149 -39.99 15.68 -40.73
C PHE A 149 -38.64 16.34 -40.40
N LEU A 150 -38.28 17.35 -41.20
CA LEU A 150 -37.17 18.25 -40.88
C LEU A 150 -37.62 19.20 -39.76
N SER A 151 -37.50 18.79 -38.49
CA SER A 151 -37.61 19.72 -37.36
C SER A 151 -36.22 20.23 -36.97
N SER A 152 -36.06 21.54 -36.88
CA SER A 152 -34.82 22.24 -36.54
C SER A 152 -34.52 22.31 -35.03
N ASP A 153 -35.27 21.60 -34.18
CA ASP A 153 -35.14 21.69 -32.73
C ASP A 153 -34.53 20.43 -32.11
N SER A 154 -33.83 20.61 -30.99
CA SER A 154 -33.00 19.64 -30.26
C SER A 154 -33.74 18.43 -29.64
N ASP A 155 -35.00 18.20 -30.03
CA ASP A 155 -35.92 17.19 -29.48
C ASP A 155 -36.21 16.05 -30.48
N GLY A 156 -35.27 15.80 -31.40
CA GLY A 156 -35.42 14.90 -32.56
C GLY A 156 -35.70 13.42 -32.25
N SER A 157 -35.53 12.97 -31.01
CA SER A 157 -35.83 11.60 -30.59
C SER A 157 -37.34 11.31 -30.57
N LYS A 158 -38.20 12.33 -30.41
CA LYS A 158 -39.67 12.18 -30.41
C LYS A 158 -40.27 11.88 -31.79
N PHE A 159 -39.48 12.01 -32.86
CA PHE A 159 -39.95 11.82 -34.25
C PHE A 159 -39.41 10.54 -34.90
N LEU A 160 -38.70 9.69 -34.15
CA LEU A 160 -38.22 8.40 -34.65
C LEU A 160 -39.38 7.42 -34.83
N SER A 161 -39.32 6.58 -35.88
CA SER A 161 -40.34 5.54 -36.09
C SER A 161 -40.37 4.58 -34.88
N PRO A 162 -41.53 4.00 -34.53
CA PRO A 162 -41.64 3.07 -33.41
C PRO A 162 -40.63 1.92 -33.47
N VAL A 163 -40.31 1.45 -34.67
CA VAL A 163 -39.29 0.41 -34.90
C VAL A 163 -37.89 0.90 -34.51
N ILE A 164 -37.52 2.13 -34.83
CA ILE A 164 -36.22 2.70 -34.44
C ILE A 164 -36.15 2.88 -32.91
N GLN A 165 -37.25 3.28 -32.26
CA GLN A 165 -37.30 3.40 -30.80
C GLN A 165 -37.17 2.04 -30.09
N LEU A 166 -37.76 0.98 -30.65
CA LEU A 166 -37.59 -0.40 -30.16
C LEU A 166 -36.13 -0.85 -30.27
N VAL A 167 -35.51 -0.69 -31.43
CA VAL A 167 -34.09 -1.04 -31.65
C VAL A 167 -33.18 -0.23 -30.72
N GLY A 168 -33.48 1.06 -30.50
CA GLY A 168 -32.76 1.90 -29.56
C GLY A 168 -32.82 1.35 -28.12
N ALA A 169 -34.02 0.98 -27.65
CA ALA A 169 -34.21 0.40 -26.32
C ALA A 169 -33.54 -0.98 -26.17
N GLU A 170 -33.59 -1.83 -27.20
CA GLU A 170 -32.87 -3.11 -27.21
C GLU A 170 -31.35 -2.91 -27.13
N SER A 171 -30.81 -1.95 -27.89
CA SER A 171 -29.39 -1.61 -27.83
C SER A 171 -28.97 -1.09 -26.46
N GLU A 172 -29.81 -0.25 -25.82
CA GLU A 172 -29.58 0.27 -24.48
C GLU A 172 -29.57 -0.87 -23.44
N ILE A 173 -30.51 -1.82 -23.54
CA ILE A 173 -30.56 -3.03 -22.69
C ILE A 173 -29.28 -3.86 -22.82
N VAL A 174 -28.79 -4.07 -24.05
CA VAL A 174 -27.54 -4.82 -24.28
C VAL A 174 -26.35 -4.11 -23.63
N GLY A 175 -26.27 -2.77 -23.77
CA GLY A 175 -25.24 -1.97 -23.10
C GLY A 175 -25.29 -2.09 -21.58
N LEU A 176 -26.46 -1.91 -20.98
CA LEU A 176 -26.66 -2.02 -19.53
C LEU A 176 -26.32 -3.42 -18.99
N ARG A 177 -26.65 -4.49 -19.75
CA ARG A 177 -26.28 -5.85 -19.38
C ARG A 177 -24.77 -6.07 -19.40
N ALA A 178 -24.07 -5.54 -20.40
CA ALA A 178 -22.61 -5.63 -20.46
C ALA A 178 -21.95 -4.90 -19.28
N GLU A 179 -22.44 -3.72 -18.92
CA GLU A 179 -21.99 -2.97 -17.74
C GLU A 179 -22.25 -3.73 -16.44
N LEU A 180 -23.43 -4.34 -16.28
CA LEU A 180 -23.75 -5.16 -15.11
C LEU A 180 -22.81 -6.36 -14.97
N VAL A 181 -22.52 -7.08 -16.05
CA VAL A 181 -21.57 -8.20 -16.03
C VAL A 181 -20.17 -7.71 -15.63
N SER A 182 -19.74 -6.55 -16.12
CA SER A 182 -18.47 -5.94 -15.71
C SER A 182 -18.44 -5.60 -14.22
N LEU A 183 -19.51 -4.98 -13.69
CA LEU A 183 -19.63 -4.65 -12.27
C LEU A 183 -19.69 -5.88 -11.38
N GLU A 184 -20.35 -6.96 -11.82
CA GLU A 184 -20.39 -8.23 -11.09
C GLU A 184 -19.01 -8.89 -11.03
N ARG A 185 -18.24 -8.84 -12.13
CA ARG A 185 -16.84 -9.26 -12.13
C ARG A 185 -16.01 -8.41 -11.17
N GLU A 186 -16.15 -7.10 -11.21
CA GLU A 186 -15.44 -6.18 -10.31
C GLU A 186 -15.80 -6.44 -8.84
N ALA A 187 -17.08 -6.71 -8.55
CA ALA A 187 -17.56 -7.09 -7.22
C ALA A 187 -16.91 -8.38 -6.72
N ALA A 188 -16.82 -9.41 -7.57
CA ALA A 188 -16.18 -10.67 -7.25
C ALA A 188 -14.68 -10.49 -6.93
N GLN A 189 -13.97 -9.70 -7.76
CA GLN A 189 -12.56 -9.40 -7.50
C GLN A 189 -12.38 -8.57 -6.21
N ASN A 190 -13.21 -7.55 -6.01
CA ASN A 190 -13.17 -6.71 -4.82
C ASN A 190 -13.46 -7.51 -3.55
N LYS A 191 -14.36 -8.50 -3.62
CA LYS A 191 -14.63 -9.42 -2.50
C LYS A 191 -13.38 -10.23 -2.13
N LEU A 192 -12.67 -10.79 -3.11
CA LEU A 192 -11.42 -11.52 -2.87
C LEU A 192 -10.34 -10.63 -2.26
N ARG A 193 -10.16 -9.42 -2.82
CA ARG A 193 -9.22 -8.42 -2.27
C ARG A 193 -9.58 -8.06 -0.83
N GLY A 194 -10.85 -7.74 -0.58
CA GLY A 194 -11.36 -7.39 0.74
C GLY A 194 -11.17 -8.52 1.76
N GLU A 195 -11.42 -9.77 1.39
CA GLU A 195 -11.18 -10.93 2.25
C GLU A 195 -9.70 -11.08 2.59
N PHE A 196 -8.82 -11.02 1.59
CA PHE A 196 -7.38 -11.11 1.80
C PHE A 196 -6.89 -10.01 2.76
N PHE A 197 -7.19 -8.74 2.48
CA PHE A 197 -6.70 -7.63 3.30
C PHE A 197 -7.32 -7.59 4.69
N SER A 198 -8.57 -8.05 4.87
CA SER A 198 -9.17 -8.20 6.20
C SER A 198 -8.44 -9.26 7.04
N ARG A 199 -8.04 -10.39 6.43
CA ARG A 199 -7.22 -11.41 7.11
C ARG A 199 -5.80 -10.90 7.39
N ALA A 200 -5.22 -10.13 6.47
CA ALA A 200 -3.91 -9.51 6.66
C ALA A 200 -3.90 -8.50 7.82
N GLU A 201 -4.98 -7.74 8.03
CA GLU A 201 -5.11 -6.87 9.21
C GLU A 201 -5.04 -7.64 10.53
N VAL A 202 -5.60 -8.85 10.57
CA VAL A 202 -5.55 -9.72 11.77
C VAL A 202 -4.11 -10.15 12.05
N LEU A 203 -3.33 -10.49 11.00
CA LEU A 203 -1.90 -10.79 11.15
C LEU A 203 -1.14 -9.61 11.78
N GLY A 204 -1.50 -8.39 11.38
CA GLY A 204 -0.87 -7.15 11.83
C GLY A 204 -1.10 -6.80 13.30
N ARG A 205 -2.15 -7.34 13.93
CA ARG A 205 -2.45 -7.12 15.37
C ARG A 205 -1.41 -7.76 16.30
N LEU A 206 -0.72 -8.77 15.83
CA LEU A 206 0.31 -9.46 16.61
C LEU A 206 1.65 -8.68 16.51
N PRO A 207 2.35 -8.46 17.64
CA PRO A 207 3.65 -7.80 17.65
C PRO A 207 4.75 -8.76 17.12
N LYS A 208 4.85 -8.86 15.80
CA LYS A 208 5.83 -9.66 15.04
C LYS A 208 6.91 -8.78 14.41
N ALA A 209 8.08 -9.36 14.13
CA ALA A 209 9.13 -8.74 13.33
C ALA A 209 8.66 -8.55 11.88
N GLY A 210 9.18 -7.54 11.18
CA GLY A 210 8.77 -7.18 9.82
C GLY A 210 8.99 -8.29 8.82
N LYS A 211 10.15 -8.95 8.84
CA LYS A 211 10.44 -10.11 7.98
C LYS A 211 9.47 -11.27 8.20
N THR A 212 9.16 -11.57 9.47
CA THR A 212 8.21 -12.64 9.81
C THR A 212 6.80 -12.27 9.35
N LEU A 213 6.38 -11.01 9.55
CA LEU A 213 5.09 -10.53 9.09
C LEU A 213 4.96 -10.59 7.57
N LEU A 214 6.02 -10.21 6.83
CA LEU A 214 6.04 -10.32 5.36
C LEU A 214 5.95 -11.78 4.89
N ALA A 215 6.67 -12.69 5.54
CA ALA A 215 6.59 -14.12 5.22
C ALA A 215 5.18 -14.68 5.46
N GLU A 216 4.54 -14.32 6.57
CA GLU A 216 3.15 -14.71 6.84
C GLU A 216 2.15 -14.07 5.89
N TYR A 217 2.38 -12.83 5.44
CA TYR A 217 1.59 -12.19 4.40
C TYR A 217 1.64 -12.99 3.09
N SER A 218 2.83 -13.45 2.68
CA SER A 218 2.99 -14.30 1.50
C SER A 218 2.40 -15.70 1.68
N LEU A 219 2.42 -16.27 2.89
CA LEU A 219 1.73 -17.52 3.19
C LEU A 219 0.21 -17.36 3.12
N LEU A 220 -0.32 -16.27 3.68
CA LEU A 220 -1.74 -15.95 3.61
C LEU A 220 -2.21 -15.82 2.15
N GLN A 221 -1.38 -15.26 1.27
CA GLN A 221 -1.69 -15.21 -0.16
C GLN A 221 -1.91 -16.62 -0.70
N LYS A 222 -0.97 -17.54 -0.46
CA LYS A 222 -1.12 -18.94 -0.87
C LYS A 222 -2.40 -19.55 -0.29
N GLU A 223 -2.64 -19.41 1.02
CA GLU A 223 -3.83 -19.96 1.68
C GLU A 223 -5.15 -19.45 1.10
N VAL A 224 -5.23 -18.16 0.74
CA VAL A 224 -6.46 -17.56 0.17
C VAL A 224 -6.67 -17.99 -1.28
N PHE A 225 -5.61 -18.21 -2.04
CA PHE A 225 -5.68 -18.54 -3.47
C PHE A 225 -5.49 -20.03 -3.81
N ASP A 226 -5.08 -20.88 -2.86
CA ASP A 226 -4.83 -22.32 -3.05
C ASP A 226 -6.10 -23.11 -3.40
N ASN A 227 -7.26 -22.66 -2.90
CA ASN A 227 -8.55 -23.32 -3.14
C ASN A 227 -9.31 -22.76 -4.36
N VAL A 228 -8.64 -21.93 -5.16
CA VAL A 228 -9.28 -21.19 -6.25
C VAL A 228 -8.57 -21.51 -7.56
N SER A 229 -9.33 -21.79 -8.63
CA SER A 229 -8.72 -22.08 -9.93
C SER A 229 -8.00 -20.85 -10.46
N LEU A 230 -6.67 -20.92 -10.51
CA LEU A 230 -5.81 -19.89 -11.13
C LEU A 230 -5.96 -19.86 -12.66
N GLU A 231 -6.74 -20.75 -13.25
CA GLU A 231 -7.14 -20.66 -14.67
C GLU A 231 -8.08 -19.48 -14.92
N ASP A 232 -8.80 -19.00 -13.90
CA ASP A 232 -9.59 -17.77 -14.00
C ASP A 232 -8.65 -16.55 -13.95
N ASP A 233 -8.53 -15.87 -15.09
CA ASP A 233 -7.72 -14.65 -15.24
C ASP A 233 -8.09 -13.55 -14.24
N SER A 234 -9.37 -13.48 -13.84
CA SER A 234 -9.87 -12.51 -12.86
C SER A 234 -9.25 -12.75 -11.48
N ILE A 235 -9.12 -14.02 -11.10
CA ILE A 235 -8.58 -14.44 -9.80
C ILE A 235 -7.05 -14.34 -9.83
N ARG A 236 -6.44 -14.74 -10.95
CA ARG A 236 -5.00 -14.59 -11.17
C ARG A 236 -4.55 -13.14 -11.08
N GLN A 237 -5.32 -12.21 -11.64
CA GLN A 237 -5.06 -10.78 -11.52
C GLN A 237 -5.04 -10.33 -10.06
N VAL A 238 -6.05 -10.71 -9.27
CA VAL A 238 -6.11 -10.37 -7.84
C VAL A 238 -4.93 -10.95 -7.06
N SER A 239 -4.56 -12.20 -7.33
CA SER A 239 -3.40 -12.84 -6.70
C SER A 239 -2.10 -12.12 -7.05
N ASN A 240 -1.90 -11.75 -8.32
CA ASN A 240 -0.73 -11.01 -8.76
C ASN A 240 -0.65 -9.63 -8.11
N ASP A 241 -1.75 -8.89 -8.04
CA ASP A 241 -1.80 -7.55 -7.41
C ASP A 241 -1.34 -7.60 -5.94
N VAL A 242 -1.76 -8.64 -5.21
CA VAL A 242 -1.35 -8.88 -3.83
C VAL A 242 0.13 -9.30 -3.76
N GLY A 243 0.59 -10.18 -4.66
CA GLY A 243 1.97 -10.66 -4.70
C GLY A 243 2.98 -9.55 -4.98
N VAL A 244 2.64 -8.62 -5.87
CA VAL A 244 3.48 -7.46 -6.22
C VAL A 244 3.83 -6.63 -4.98
N ILE A 245 2.92 -6.47 -4.03
CA ILE A 245 3.19 -5.74 -2.77
C ILE A 245 4.30 -6.43 -1.99
N ALA A 246 4.23 -7.77 -1.86
CA ALA A 246 5.26 -8.53 -1.16
C ALA A 246 6.63 -8.41 -1.85
N GLU A 247 6.67 -8.51 -3.18
CA GLU A 247 7.89 -8.37 -3.97
C GLU A 247 8.50 -6.96 -3.87
N GLN A 248 7.67 -5.92 -3.91
CA GLN A 248 8.10 -4.53 -3.74
C GLN A 248 8.71 -4.30 -2.37
N LEU A 249 8.05 -4.76 -1.30
CA LEU A 249 8.55 -4.63 0.07
C LEU A 249 9.83 -5.43 0.29
N GLN A 250 9.89 -6.66 -0.25
CA GLN A 250 11.10 -7.47 -0.22
C GLN A 250 12.26 -6.76 -0.94
N THR A 251 12.01 -6.23 -2.13
CA THR A 251 13.04 -5.54 -2.91
C THR A 251 13.52 -4.27 -2.19
N LYS A 252 12.59 -3.42 -1.75
CA LYS A 252 12.89 -2.15 -1.08
C LYS A 252 13.64 -2.35 0.23
N HIS A 253 13.12 -3.19 1.13
CA HIS A 253 13.67 -3.31 2.47
C HIS A 253 14.70 -4.42 2.59
N LEU A 254 14.50 -5.56 1.96
CA LEU A 254 15.39 -6.71 2.15
C LEU A 254 16.60 -6.70 1.23
N LEU A 255 16.45 -6.25 -0.02
CA LEU A 255 17.53 -6.22 -1.01
C LEU A 255 18.23 -4.86 -1.09
N ASN A 256 17.47 -3.77 -1.24
CA ASN A 256 18.03 -2.45 -1.55
C ASN A 256 18.49 -1.67 -0.32
N THR A 257 17.81 -1.85 0.82
CA THR A 257 18.22 -1.21 2.08
C THR A 257 19.45 -1.93 2.64
N ARG A 258 20.60 -1.28 2.52
CA ARG A 258 21.92 -1.75 2.95
C ARG A 258 22.77 -0.61 3.48
N PHE A 259 23.84 -0.95 4.21
CA PHE A 259 24.86 0.03 4.57
C PHE A 259 25.61 0.49 3.30
N VAL A 260 25.50 1.78 2.98
CA VAL A 260 26.24 2.42 1.87
C VAL A 260 27.71 2.60 2.26
N SER A 261 27.93 3.07 3.49
CA SER A 261 29.20 3.01 4.18
C SER A 261 29.01 2.04 5.33
N GLY A 262 29.71 0.91 5.32
CA GLY A 262 29.66 -0.05 6.42
C GLY A 262 30.01 0.59 7.77
N PRO A 263 29.78 -0.09 8.91
CA PRO A 263 30.22 0.42 10.20
C PRO A 263 31.73 0.66 10.16
N THR A 264 32.11 1.93 10.05
CA THR A 264 33.51 2.35 10.12
C THR A 264 33.91 2.38 11.58
N VAL A 265 35.12 1.89 11.84
CA VAL A 265 35.69 1.90 13.17
C VAL A 265 36.77 2.96 13.21
N ALA A 266 36.82 3.74 14.29
CA ALA A 266 37.89 4.71 14.46
C ALA A 266 39.24 3.99 14.65
N ASP A 267 40.26 4.40 13.91
CA ASP A 267 41.64 3.90 14.06
C ASP A 267 42.23 4.24 15.44
N HIS A 268 41.67 5.26 16.10
CA HIS A 268 42.10 5.74 17.41
C HIS A 268 40.90 5.90 18.34
N ARG A 269 41.10 5.59 19.63
CA ARG A 269 40.06 5.76 20.66
C ARG A 269 39.65 7.23 20.75
N SER A 270 38.40 7.53 20.42
CA SER A 270 37.82 8.85 20.62
C SER A 270 37.42 9.03 22.09
N GLY A 271 38.17 9.84 22.83
CA GLY A 271 37.94 10.14 24.24
C GLY A 271 39.21 10.73 24.90
N PRO A 272 39.10 11.31 26.11
CA PRO A 272 40.29 11.81 26.82
C PRO A 272 41.29 10.67 26.99
N ASN A 273 42.56 10.95 26.67
CA ASN A 273 43.65 9.99 26.76
C ASN A 273 43.71 9.41 28.19
N LEU A 274 44.08 8.14 28.34
CA LEU A 274 44.18 7.45 29.64
C LEU A 274 45.03 8.26 30.64
N PHE A 275 46.06 8.95 30.14
CA PHE A 275 46.90 9.86 30.92
C PHE A 275 46.15 11.07 31.47
N VAL A 276 45.20 11.64 30.71
CA VAL A 276 44.36 12.76 31.18
C VAL A 276 43.39 12.28 32.26
N LEU A 277 42.80 11.10 32.10
CA LEU A 277 41.93 10.50 33.12
C LEU A 277 42.71 10.14 34.39
N LEU A 278 43.93 9.60 34.25
CA LEU A 278 44.82 9.34 35.39
C LEU A 278 45.21 10.64 36.10
N PHE A 279 45.56 11.70 35.37
CA PHE A 279 45.85 13.01 35.95
C PHE A 279 44.67 13.58 36.73
N VAL A 280 43.46 13.53 36.18
CA VAL A 280 42.24 14.00 36.88
C VAL A 280 41.97 13.14 38.11
N SER A 281 42.18 11.82 38.04
CA SER A 281 42.01 10.93 39.19
C SER A 281 43.02 11.21 40.31
N PHE A 282 44.28 11.51 39.97
CA PHE A 282 45.31 11.89 40.94
C PHE A 282 45.05 13.27 41.54
N PHE A 283 44.56 14.23 40.75
CA PHE A 283 44.25 15.58 41.24
C PHE A 283 43.05 15.60 42.19
N PHE A 284 42.10 14.66 42.03
CA PHE A 284 40.97 14.51 42.96
C PHE A 284 41.28 13.60 44.16
N LEU A 285 42.19 12.63 44.05
CA LEU A 285 42.63 11.82 45.20
C LEU A 285 43.62 12.57 46.11
N GLY A 286 44.44 13.48 45.56
CA GLY A 286 45.38 14.30 46.35
C GLY A 286 44.75 15.49 47.09
N ARG A 287 43.42 15.59 47.10
CA ARG A 287 42.66 16.68 47.75
C ARG A 287 41.74 16.21 48.89
N ARG A 288 41.99 15.02 49.44
CA ARG A 288 41.39 14.55 50.70
C ARG A 288 42.43 14.50 51.80
#